data_AF-A0A1F8A1V5-F1
#
_entry.id   AF-A0A1F8A1V5-F1
#
_cell.length_a   1.000
_cell.length_b   1.000
_cell.length_c   1.000
_cell.angle_alpha   90.00
_cell.angle_beta   90.00
_cell.angle_gamma   90.00
#
_symmetry.space_group_name_H-M   'P 1'
#
loop_
_entity.id
_entity.type
_entity.pdbx_description
1 polymer ?
#
loop_
_entity_poly.entity_id
_entity_poly.type
_entity_poly.pdbx_seq_one_letter_code
_entity_poly.pdbx_strand_id
1 'polypeptide(L)'
;MHSHLHTPYNANCEAIMTALDECHAKGFLHKALGNCNDIKRDVNKCLAAERYERAKRNRDTAKENRKRIEKIWADEKAFEQGFSSTPSGVGAEKKD
;
A
#
# COMPACT_ATOMS: atom_id res chain seq x y z
N MET A 1 -11.72 -23.45 -6.91
CA MET A 1 -11.66 -22.59 -5.71
C MET A 1 -10.63 -21.53 -6.01
N HIS A 2 -11.07 -20.45 -6.65
CA HIS A 2 -10.23 -19.31 -6.93
C HIS A 2 -10.45 -18.29 -5.80
N SER A 3 -9.37 -17.78 -5.23
CA SER A 3 -9.43 -16.63 -4.32
C SER A 3 -10.22 -15.52 -5.01
N HIS A 4 -11.10 -14.79 -4.30
CA HIS A 4 -12.00 -13.77 -4.89
C HIS A 4 -11.34 -12.98 -6.04
N LEU A 5 -11.66 -13.37 -7.29
CA LEU A 5 -11.07 -12.83 -8.51
C LEU A 5 -11.41 -11.37 -8.70
N HIS A 6 -12.67 -11.03 -8.39
CA HIS A 6 -13.30 -9.74 -8.66
C HIS A 6 -12.90 -8.67 -7.64
N THR A 7 -11.60 -8.56 -7.36
CA THR A 7 -11.06 -7.36 -6.75
C THR A 7 -10.41 -6.52 -7.86
N PRO A 8 -10.57 -5.19 -7.85
CA PRO A 8 -9.96 -4.32 -8.86
C PRO A 8 -8.44 -4.49 -8.93
N TYR A 9 -7.84 -5.02 -7.88
CA TYR A 9 -6.41 -5.25 -7.77
C TYR A 9 -5.87 -6.50 -8.48
N ASN A 10 -6.74 -7.40 -8.93
CA ASN A 10 -6.33 -8.63 -9.62
C ASN A 10 -6.77 -8.63 -11.10
N ALA A 11 -7.29 -7.50 -11.61
CA ALA A 11 -7.80 -7.39 -12.97
C ALA A 11 -6.75 -7.80 -14.03
N ASN A 12 -5.47 -7.51 -13.79
CA ASN A 12 -4.37 -7.88 -14.68
C ASN A 12 -4.11 -9.39 -14.78
N CYS A 13 -4.66 -10.19 -13.85
CA CYS A 13 -4.50 -11.64 -13.83
C CYS A 13 -5.70 -12.39 -14.44
N GLU A 14 -6.72 -11.68 -14.94
CA GLU A 14 -7.97 -12.30 -15.42
C GLU A 14 -7.71 -13.38 -16.47
N ALA A 15 -6.93 -13.07 -17.51
CA ALA A 15 -6.68 -14.01 -18.62
C ALA A 15 -6.08 -15.36 -18.16
N ILE A 16 -5.12 -15.34 -17.24
CA ILE A 16 -4.46 -16.58 -16.78
C ILE A 16 -5.32 -17.36 -15.80
N MET A 17 -6.23 -16.68 -15.11
CA MET A 17 -7.21 -17.30 -14.24
C MET A 17 -8.32 -17.95 -15.07
N THR A 18 -8.80 -17.30 -16.14
CA THR A 18 -9.70 -17.90 -17.13
C THR A 18 -9.09 -19.16 -17.73
N ALA A 19 -7.80 -19.15 -18.09
CA ALA A 19 -7.11 -20.35 -18.57
C ALA A 19 -7.10 -21.50 -17.53
N LEU A 20 -7.02 -21.16 -16.23
CA LEU A 20 -7.10 -22.16 -15.16
C LEU A 20 -8.52 -22.71 -15.00
N ASP A 21 -9.54 -21.84 -15.13
CA ASP A 21 -10.95 -22.24 -15.14
C ASP A 21 -11.26 -23.18 -16.31
N GLU A 22 -10.80 -22.85 -17.52
CA GLU A 22 -10.91 -23.71 -18.71
C GLU A 22 -10.19 -25.06 -18.50
N CYS A 23 -9.03 -25.06 -17.85
CA CYS A 23 -8.35 -26.30 -17.52
C CYS A 23 -9.15 -27.16 -16.52
N HIS A 24 -9.75 -26.54 -15.50
CA HIS A 24 -10.61 -27.24 -14.56
C HIS A 24 -11.92 -27.74 -15.21
N ALA A 25 -12.43 -27.05 -16.23
CA ALA A 25 -13.63 -27.45 -16.98
C ALA A 25 -13.44 -28.76 -17.77
N LYS A 26 -12.19 -29.19 -18.00
CA LYS A 26 -11.86 -30.50 -18.62
C LYS A 26 -12.26 -31.71 -17.74
N GLY A 27 -12.61 -31.48 -16.48
CA GLY A 27 -13.19 -32.49 -15.59
C GLY A 27 -12.38 -32.70 -14.31
N PHE A 28 -13.06 -33.27 -13.31
CA PHE A 28 -12.52 -33.45 -11.97
C PHE A 28 -11.24 -34.30 -11.94
N LEU A 29 -11.20 -35.41 -12.68
CA LEU A 29 -10.01 -36.29 -12.73
C LEU A 29 -8.80 -35.58 -13.34
N HIS A 30 -9.01 -34.79 -14.40
CA HIS A 30 -7.95 -34.01 -15.05
C HIS A 30 -7.31 -33.02 -14.07
N LYS A 31 -8.15 -32.35 -13.27
CA LYS A 31 -7.71 -31.46 -12.19
C LYS A 31 -7.02 -32.23 -11.06
N ALA A 32 -7.60 -33.34 -10.60
CA ALA A 32 -7.11 -34.09 -9.44
C ALA A 32 -5.73 -34.73 -9.69
N LEU A 33 -5.47 -35.15 -10.93
CA LEU A 33 -4.17 -35.69 -11.35
C LEU A 33 -3.09 -34.61 -11.53
N GLY A 34 -3.43 -33.33 -11.39
CA GLY A 34 -2.47 -32.23 -11.44
C GLY A 34 -2.17 -31.72 -12.85
N ASN A 35 -2.98 -32.05 -13.85
CA ASN A 35 -2.74 -31.64 -15.25
C ASN A 35 -2.88 -30.12 -15.48
N CYS A 36 -3.39 -29.38 -14.49
CA CYS A 36 -3.50 -27.91 -14.53
C CYS A 36 -2.42 -27.19 -13.71
N ASN A 37 -1.39 -27.91 -13.23
CA ASN A 37 -0.43 -27.36 -12.27
C ASN A 37 0.44 -26.23 -12.84
N ASP A 38 0.79 -26.27 -14.12
CA ASP A 38 1.61 -25.23 -14.74
C ASP A 38 0.84 -23.91 -14.82
N ILE A 39 -0.41 -23.96 -15.31
CA ILE A 39 -1.31 -22.81 -15.34
C ILE A 39 -1.53 -22.27 -13.91
N LYS A 40 -1.71 -23.16 -12.92
CA LYS A 40 -1.83 -22.78 -11.52
C LYS A 40 -0.57 -22.07 -11.00
N ARG A 41 0.63 -22.50 -11.40
CA ARG A 41 1.89 -21.83 -11.03
C ARG A 41 1.92 -20.42 -11.59
N ASP A 42 1.44 -20.22 -12.82
CA ASP A 42 1.46 -18.91 -13.44
C ASP A 42 0.40 -17.95 -12.86
N VAL A 43 -0.79 -18.46 -12.51
CA VAL A 43 -1.76 -17.70 -11.68
C VAL A 43 -1.10 -17.23 -10.38
N ASN A 44 -0.37 -18.11 -9.69
CA ASN A 44 0.29 -17.76 -8.44
C ASN A 44 1.38 -16.69 -8.63
N LYS A 45 2.17 -16.77 -9.72
CA LYS A 45 3.15 -15.75 -10.06
C LYS A 45 2.49 -14.39 -10.31
N CYS A 46 1.41 -14.37 -11.10
CA CYS A 46 0.68 -13.14 -11.39
C CYS A 46 0.15 -12.47 -10.10
N LEU A 47 -0.57 -13.23 -9.27
CA LEU A 47 -1.11 -12.70 -8.01
C LEU A 47 -0.02 -12.29 -7.01
N ALA A 48 1.14 -12.95 -7.02
CA ALA A 48 2.27 -12.55 -6.21
C ALA A 48 2.85 -11.20 -6.67
N ALA A 49 2.97 -10.98 -7.98
CA ALA A 49 3.40 -9.72 -8.56
C ALA A 49 2.44 -8.57 -8.21
N GLU A 50 1.12 -8.78 -8.35
CA GLU A 50 0.12 -7.76 -7.97
C GLU A 50 0.16 -7.41 -6.48
N ARG A 51 0.32 -8.42 -5.62
CA ARG A 51 0.52 -8.19 -4.17
C ARG A 51 1.79 -7.38 -3.89
N TYR A 52 2.88 -7.69 -4.59
CA TYR A 52 4.14 -6.99 -4.44
C TYR A 52 4.02 -5.52 -4.87
N GLU A 53 3.43 -5.24 -6.03
CA GLU A 53 3.25 -3.88 -6.53
C GLU A 53 2.32 -3.05 -5.63
N ARG A 54 1.29 -3.67 -5.04
CA ARG A 54 0.47 -3.00 -4.03
C ARG A 54 1.27 -2.70 -2.76
N ALA A 55 2.02 -3.67 -2.25
CA ALA A 55 2.85 -3.48 -1.06
C ALA A 55 3.89 -2.36 -1.28
N LYS A 56 4.46 -2.28 -2.48
CA LYS A 56 5.37 -1.21 -2.89
C LYS A 56 4.66 0.15 -2.89
N ARG A 57 3.53 0.29 -3.59
CA ARG A 57 2.72 1.53 -3.59
C ARG A 57 2.37 2.00 -2.17
N ASN A 58 1.90 1.08 -1.33
CA ASN A 58 1.57 1.40 0.06
C ASN A 58 2.78 1.88 0.86
N ARG A 59 3.95 1.26 0.66
CA ARG A 59 5.21 1.69 1.30
C ARG A 59 5.63 3.07 0.83
N ASP A 60 5.52 3.35 -0.46
CA ASP A 60 5.92 4.62 -1.05
C ASP A 60 5.00 5.75 -0.57
N THR A 61 3.68 5.56 -0.63
CA THR A 61 2.70 6.52 -0.07
C THR A 61 2.91 6.74 1.43
N ALA A 62 3.21 5.68 2.20
CA ALA A 62 3.50 5.83 3.62
C ALA A 62 4.77 6.66 3.88
N LYS A 63 5.82 6.48 3.07
CA LYS A 63 7.05 7.30 3.16
C LYS A 63 6.78 8.76 2.80
N GLU A 64 6.03 9.01 1.74
CA GLU A 64 5.65 10.37 1.32
C GLU A 64 4.84 11.08 2.39
N ASN A 65 3.85 10.40 2.97
CA ASN A 65 3.04 10.95 4.06
C ASN A 65 3.89 11.25 5.30
N ARG A 66 4.82 10.37 5.68
CA ARG A 66 5.75 10.63 6.79
C ARG A 66 6.60 11.87 6.56
N LYS A 67 7.23 11.97 5.38
CA LYS A 67 8.01 13.17 5.00
C LYS A 67 7.18 14.45 5.05
N ARG A 68 5.93 14.39 4.59
CA ARG A 68 5.01 15.53 4.63
C ARG A 68 4.71 15.97 6.07
N ILE A 69 4.38 15.01 6.94
CA ILE A 69 4.07 15.29 8.35
C ILE A 69 5.31 15.82 9.07
N GLU A 70 6.48 15.20 8.88
CA GLU A 70 7.75 15.65 9.45
C GLU A 70 8.09 17.09 9.03
N LYS A 71 7.86 17.44 7.76
CA LYS A 71 8.04 18.81 7.28
C LYS A 71 7.09 19.80 7.97
N ILE A 72 5.80 19.47 8.07
CA ILE A 72 4.80 20.32 8.74
C ILE A 72 5.21 20.56 10.20
N TRP A 73 5.58 19.51 10.94
CA TRP A 73 6.02 19.64 12.33
C TRP A 73 7.32 20.44 12.48
N ALA A 74 8.26 20.32 11.55
CA ALA A 74 9.48 21.12 11.55
C ALA A 74 9.18 22.59 11.29
N ASP A 75 8.30 22.89 10.33
CA ASP A 75 7.88 24.26 9.98
C ASP A 75 7.11 24.90 11.16
N GLU A 76 6.19 24.17 11.81
CA GLU A 76 5.46 24.61 13.01
C GLU A 76 6.42 24.93 14.16
N LYS A 77 7.37 24.02 14.45
CA LYS A 77 8.37 24.23 15.51
C LYS A 77 9.28 25.42 15.24
N ALA A 78 9.67 25.63 13.98
CA ALA A 78 10.47 26.79 13.59
C ALA A 78 9.68 28.10 13.74
N PHE A 79 8.39 28.09 13.40
CA PHE A 79 7.51 29.24 13.59
C PHE A 79 7.33 29.58 15.08
N GLU A 80 7.09 28.57 15.93
CA GLU A 80 6.99 28.75 17.39
C GLU A 80 8.28 29.34 17.99
N GLN A 81 9.45 28.85 17.57
CA GLN A 81 10.74 29.37 18.01
C GLN A 81 11.00 30.81 17.54
N GLY A 82 10.52 31.18 16.35
CA GLY A 82 10.58 32.55 15.86
C GLY A 82 9.70 33.50 16.68
N PHE A 83 8.50 33.07 17.06
CA PHE A 83 7.58 33.86 17.90
C PHE A 83 8.08 34.03 19.35
N SER A 84 8.74 33.01 19.91
CA SER A 84 9.26 33.06 21.30
C SER A 84 10.50 33.93 21.48
N SER A 85 11.09 34.46 20.40
CA SER A 85 12.28 35.33 20.45
C SER A 85 12.00 36.80 20.78
N THR A 86 10.75 37.17 21.04
CA THR A 86 10.41 38.49 21.60
C THR A 86 10.65 38.45 23.12
N PRO A 87 11.61 39.22 23.68
CA PRO A 87 11.74 39.28 25.13
C PRO A 87 10.53 40.04 25.67
N SER A 88 9.67 39.35 26.43
CA SER A 88 8.67 40.00 27.30
C SER A 88 9.40 40.77 28.39
N GLY A 89 9.91 41.95 28.03
CA GLY A 89 10.37 42.98 28.94
C GLY A 89 9.33 44.07 29.04
N VAL A 90 8.36 43.93 29.94
CA VAL A 90 7.59 45.08 30.47
C VAL A 90 7.72 45.05 31.98
N GLY A 91 8.41 46.07 32.49
CA GLY A 91 8.87 46.20 33.86
C GLY A 91 7.75 46.27 34.89
N ALA A 92 8.07 45.78 36.08
CA ALA A 92 7.31 46.03 37.30
C ALA A 92 7.39 47.52 37.66
N GLU A 93 6.25 48.20 37.62
CA GLU A 93 6.09 49.59 38.05
C GLU A 93 6.04 49.66 39.59
N LYS A 94 6.92 50.48 40.16
CA LYS A 94 7.02 50.81 41.59
C LYS A 94 5.75 51.49 42.08
N LYS A 95 5.32 51.16 43.30
CA LYS A 95 4.24 51.86 44.02
C LYS A 95 4.86 52.48 45.28
N ASP A 96 4.89 53.81 45.31
CA ASP A 96 5.21 54.64 46.49
C ASP A 96 4.09 54.60 47.54
#